data_AF-A0A8T0VH61-F1
#
_entry.id   AF-A0A8T0VH61-F1
#
_cell.length_a   1.000
_cell.length_b   1.000
_cell.length_c   1.000
_cell.angle_alpha   90.00
_cell.angle_beta   90.00
_cell.angle_gamma   90.00
#
_symmetry.space_group_name_H-M   'P 1'
#
loop_
_entity.id
_entity.type
_entity.pdbx_description
1 polymer ?
#
loop_
_entity_poly.entity_id
_entity_poly.type
_entity_poly.pdbx_seq_one_letter_code
_entity_poly.pdbx_strand_id
1 'polypeptide(L)'
;MGTIGEVKPTNEDSKLNCEELRLSTCEINKAGIGGPLIDLSGRFVGMNFYDGRRVTPFLPKSKIVEVLNAVPEPHGAYWPRHIVPHDDGWPTKKNRWSVPPSILVPW
;
A
#
# COMPACT_ATOMS: atom_id res chain seq x y z
N MET A 1 -4.10 11.12 10.70
CA MET A 1 -3.15 11.20 11.83
C MET A 1 -2.37 9.89 11.83
N GLY A 2 -1.04 9.93 11.77
CA GLY A 2 -0.21 8.71 11.85
C GLY A 2 -0.10 8.22 13.29
N THR A 3 0.09 6.93 13.49
CA THR A 3 0.29 6.29 14.80
C THR A 3 1.66 5.63 14.83
N ILE A 4 2.30 5.56 16.01
CA ILE A 4 3.58 4.86 16.20
C ILE A 4 3.28 3.43 16.68
N GLY A 5 4.04 2.46 16.17
CA GLY A 5 3.84 1.05 16.50
C GLY A 5 5.02 0.17 16.11
N GLU A 6 4.93 -1.09 16.47
CA GLU A 6 5.92 -2.13 16.21
C GLU A 6 5.46 -3.04 15.06
N VAL A 7 6.42 -3.59 14.32
CA VAL A 7 6.15 -4.61 13.30
C VAL A 7 6.07 -5.99 13.96
N LYS A 8 5.02 -6.74 13.64
CA LYS A 8 4.79 -8.11 14.09
C LYS A 8 4.77 -9.08 12.90
N PRO A 9 5.13 -10.36 13.10
CA PRO A 9 4.88 -11.41 12.11
C PRO A 9 3.38 -11.55 11.82
N THR A 10 3.05 -12.18 10.69
CA THR A 10 1.68 -12.43 10.27
C THR A 10 0.91 -13.23 11.32
N ASN A 11 -0.36 -12.85 11.56
CA ASN A 11 -1.30 -13.64 12.35
C ASN A 11 -2.27 -14.34 11.39
N GLU A 12 -2.60 -15.60 11.68
CA GLU A 12 -3.52 -16.44 10.90
C GLU A 12 -4.93 -15.85 10.76
N ASP A 13 -5.32 -14.91 11.65
CA ASP A 13 -6.66 -14.30 11.64
C ASP A 13 -6.84 -13.09 10.70
N SER A 14 -5.90 -12.81 9.78
CA SER A 14 -6.12 -11.71 8.82
C SER A 14 -7.24 -12.08 7.85
N LYS A 15 -8.21 -11.19 7.64
CA LYS A 15 -9.25 -11.38 6.60
C LYS A 15 -8.70 -11.31 5.17
N LEU A 16 -7.43 -10.96 5.04
CA LEU A 16 -6.70 -10.87 3.77
C LEU A 16 -5.95 -12.19 3.57
N ASN A 17 -6.10 -12.79 2.39
CA ASN A 17 -5.51 -14.08 2.01
C ASN A 17 -4.10 -13.95 1.42
N CYS A 18 -3.32 -12.95 1.85
CA CYS A 18 -2.00 -12.67 1.31
C CYS A 18 -0.93 -12.93 2.39
N GLU A 19 -0.19 -14.03 2.21
CA GLU A 19 0.88 -14.48 3.13
C GLU A 19 2.07 -13.51 3.17
N GLU A 20 2.20 -12.65 2.16
CA GLU A 20 3.28 -11.68 2.06
C GLU A 20 3.07 -10.43 2.93
N LEU A 21 1.85 -10.23 3.44
CA LEU A 21 1.56 -9.12 4.34
C LEU A 21 2.37 -9.26 5.62
N ARG A 22 2.61 -8.16 6.32
CA ARG A 22 3.10 -8.14 7.70
C ARG A 22 2.20 -7.27 8.54
N LEU A 23 2.31 -7.37 9.86
CA LEU A 23 1.46 -6.58 10.75
C LEU A 23 2.26 -5.44 11.36
N SER A 24 1.62 -4.29 11.53
CA SER A 24 2.09 -3.19 12.37
C SER A 24 1.06 -2.93 13.47
N THR A 25 1.51 -2.52 14.66
CA THR A 25 0.59 -2.01 15.70
C THR A 25 0.19 -0.56 15.47
N CYS A 26 0.70 0.11 14.42
CA CYS A 26 0.13 1.36 13.94
C CYS A 26 -1.33 1.11 13.58
N GLU A 27 -2.27 1.85 14.17
CA GLU A 27 -3.67 1.82 13.77
C GLU A 27 -3.93 2.82 12.64
N ILE A 28 -4.67 2.37 11.62
CA ILE A 28 -5.20 3.22 10.56
C ILE A 28 -6.73 3.13 10.52
N ASN A 29 -7.35 4.14 9.92
CA ASN A 29 -8.73 4.03 9.45
C ASN A 29 -8.77 3.56 7.99
N LYS A 30 -9.97 3.31 7.46
CA LYS A 30 -10.17 2.94 6.04
C LYS A 30 -9.54 3.93 5.05
N ALA A 31 -9.42 5.21 5.41
CA ALA A 31 -8.81 6.21 4.53
C ALA A 31 -7.28 6.10 4.44
N GLY A 32 -6.63 5.32 5.33
CA GLY A 32 -5.19 5.07 5.31
C GLY A 32 -4.75 3.95 4.36
N ILE A 33 -5.69 3.24 3.71
CA ILE A 33 -5.40 2.16 2.75
C ILE A 33 -4.61 2.73 1.57
N GLY A 34 -3.57 2.02 1.13
CA GLY A 34 -2.69 2.46 0.06
C GLY A 34 -1.69 3.55 0.47
N GLY A 35 -1.83 4.11 1.67
CA GLY A 35 -0.87 5.06 2.23
C GLY A 35 0.46 4.39 2.61
N PRO A 36 1.56 5.16 2.68
CA PRO A 36 2.84 4.62 3.07
C PRO A 36 2.89 4.29 4.56
N LEU A 37 3.56 3.19 4.89
CA LEU A 37 4.10 2.90 6.21
C LEU A 37 5.56 3.36 6.24
N ILE A 38 5.90 4.21 7.21
CA ILE A 38 7.21 4.85 7.35
C ILE A 38 7.78 4.48 8.72
N ASP A 39 9.08 4.17 8.80
CA ASP A 39 9.75 3.94 10.08
C ASP A 39 10.17 5.25 10.78
N LEU A 40 10.69 5.14 11.99
CA LEU A 40 11.13 6.31 12.78
C LEU A 40 12.28 7.09 12.12
N SER A 41 12.98 6.51 11.15
CA SER A 41 14.03 7.16 10.36
C SER A 41 13.50 7.80 9.08
N GLY A 42 12.18 7.83 8.87
CA GLY A 42 11.57 8.40 7.67
C GLY A 42 11.66 7.51 6.43
N ARG A 43 12.05 6.23 6.58
CA ARG A 43 12.19 5.31 5.44
C ARG A 43 10.87 4.64 5.12
N PHE A 44 10.55 4.55 3.83
CA PHE A 44 9.42 3.76 3.35
C PHE A 44 9.65 2.27 3.59
N VAL A 45 8.78 1.65 4.39
CA VAL A 45 8.86 0.22 4.74
C VAL A 45 7.78 -0.62 4.05
N GLY A 46 6.67 -0.01 3.61
CA GLY A 46 5.61 -0.73 2.91
C GLY A 46 4.34 0.09 2.72
N MET A 47 3.28 -0.56 2.24
CA MET A 47 1.99 0.06 1.93
C MET A 47 0.87 -0.54 2.78
N ASN A 48 0.03 0.31 3.35
CA ASN A 48 -1.00 -0.07 4.33
C ASN A 48 -2.24 -0.73 3.70
N PHE A 49 -2.78 -1.72 4.40
CA PHE A 49 -4.06 -2.39 4.15
C PHE A 49 -4.95 -2.28 5.40
N TYR A 50 -6.24 -2.57 5.24
CA TYR A 50 -7.21 -2.51 6.33
C TYR A 50 -8.10 -3.75 6.32
N ASP A 51 -8.13 -4.48 7.44
CA ASP A 51 -8.99 -5.65 7.64
C ASP A 51 -10.02 -5.45 8.78
N GLY A 52 -10.04 -4.26 9.38
CA GLY A 52 -10.94 -3.90 10.49
C GLY A 52 -10.42 -4.25 11.88
N ARG A 53 -9.18 -4.74 12.02
CA ARG A 53 -8.54 -5.00 13.32
C ARG A 53 -7.84 -3.74 13.85
N ARG A 54 -7.40 -3.78 15.12
CA ARG A 54 -6.54 -2.77 15.76
C ARG A 54 -5.05 -2.91 15.44
N VAL A 55 -4.74 -3.62 14.36
CA VAL A 55 -3.41 -3.73 13.77
C VAL A 55 -3.55 -3.45 12.29
N THR A 56 -2.50 -2.93 11.67
CA THR A 56 -2.49 -2.62 10.25
C THR A 56 -1.68 -3.67 9.50
N PRO A 57 -2.32 -4.52 8.68
CA PRO A 57 -1.60 -5.29 7.69
C PRO A 57 -0.93 -4.34 6.68
N PHE A 58 0.29 -4.64 6.27
CA PHE A 58 1.00 -3.86 5.25
C PHE A 58 1.78 -4.79 4.32
N LEU A 59 1.89 -4.40 3.05
CA LEU A 59 2.75 -5.09 2.09
C LEU A 59 4.17 -4.51 2.18
N PRO A 60 5.20 -5.32 2.47
CA PRO A 60 6.58 -4.84 2.57
C PRO A 60 7.10 -4.23 1.26
N LYS A 61 7.98 -3.23 1.37
CA LYS A 61 8.65 -2.58 0.23
C LYS A 61 9.28 -3.58 -0.75
N SER A 62 9.91 -4.64 -0.25
CA SER A 62 10.57 -5.65 -1.09
C SER A 62 9.60 -6.31 -2.06
N LYS A 63 8.37 -6.62 -1.61
CA LYS A 63 7.32 -7.22 -2.43
C LYS A 63 6.73 -6.25 -3.42
N ILE A 64 6.59 -4.98 -3.03
CA ILE A 64 6.18 -3.92 -3.97
C ILE A 64 7.20 -3.79 -5.11
N VAL A 65 8.50 -3.76 -4.80
CA VAL A 65 9.57 -3.66 -5.81
C VAL A 65 9.59 -4.89 -6.71
N GLU A 66 9.41 -6.10 -6.17
CA GLU A 66 9.31 -7.34 -6.95
C GLU A 66 8.21 -7.26 -8.01
N VAL A 67 7.00 -6.84 -7.61
CA VAL A 67 5.86 -6.69 -8.53
C VAL A 67 6.13 -5.60 -9.57
N LEU A 68 6.66 -4.45 -9.15
CA LEU A 68 6.94 -3.33 -10.07
C LEU A 68 8.02 -3.67 -11.10
N ASN A 69 9.05 -4.44 -10.71
CA ASN A 69 10.08 -4.91 -11.63
C ASN A 69 9.56 -5.95 -12.63
N ALA A 70 8.51 -6.69 -12.26
CA ALA A 70 7.85 -7.65 -13.15
C ALA A 70 6.88 -6.98 -14.13
N VAL A 71 6.56 -5.69 -13.96
CA VAL A 71 5.81 -4.94 -14.95
C VAL A 71 6.77 -4.66 -16.11
N PRO A 72 6.58 -5.25 -17.29
CA PRO A 72 7.40 -4.88 -18.44
C PRO A 72 7.23 -3.39 -18.67
N GLU A 73 8.36 -2.66 -18.81
CA GLU A 73 8.36 -1.30 -19.33
C GLU A 73 7.41 -1.25 -20.54
N PRO A 74 6.51 -0.25 -20.64
CA PRO A 74 5.44 -0.24 -21.62
C PRO A 74 6.00 -0.05 -23.04
N HIS A 75 6.60 -1.11 -23.57
CA HIS A 75 6.93 -1.27 -24.97
C HIS A 75 5.65 -1.78 -25.63
N GLY A 76 4.82 -0.84 -26.06
CA GLY A 76 3.69 -1.02 -26.99
C GLY A 76 2.98 -2.38 -26.96
N ALA A 77 1.84 -2.42 -26.26
CA ALA A 77 0.71 -3.32 -26.51
C ALA A 77 0.62 -4.70 -25.81
N TYR A 78 1.47 -5.08 -24.83
CA TYR A 78 1.24 -6.32 -24.08
C TYR A 78 1.21 -6.15 -22.56
N TRP A 79 0.03 -5.87 -22.03
CA TRP A 79 -0.26 -5.95 -20.60
C TRP A 79 -0.71 -7.39 -20.26
N PRO A 80 -0.09 -8.08 -19.29
CA PRO A 80 -0.55 -9.39 -18.82
C PRO A 80 -2.03 -9.32 -18.41
N ARG A 81 -2.85 -10.32 -18.80
CA ARG A 81 -4.31 -10.33 -18.57
C ARG A 81 -4.76 -10.09 -17.11
N HIS A 82 -3.90 -10.38 -16.14
CA HIS A 82 -4.16 -10.14 -14.71
C HIS A 82 -3.94 -8.69 -14.25
N ILE A 83 -3.29 -7.87 -15.07
CA ILE A 83 -2.95 -6.46 -14.82
C ILE A 83 -3.85 -5.52 -15.64
N VAL A 84 -4.51 -6.04 -16.67
CA VAL A 84 -5.53 -5.28 -17.42
C VAL A 84 -6.69 -5.02 -16.45
N PRO A 85 -6.96 -3.75 -16.10
CA PRO A 85 -8.21 -3.43 -15.41
C PRO A 85 -9.33 -3.94 -16.30
N HIS A 86 -10.25 -4.74 -15.76
CA HIS A 86 -11.45 -5.09 -16.52
C HIS A 86 -12.13 -3.77 -16.88
N ASP A 87 -12.16 -3.42 -18.16
CA ASP A 87 -12.77 -2.18 -18.63
C ASP A 87 -14.28 -2.33 -18.46
N ASP A 88 -14.78 -1.87 -17.31
CA ASP A 88 -16.20 -1.78 -16.97
C ASP A 88 -16.82 -0.48 -17.49
N GLY A 89 -16.11 0.26 -18.35
CA GLY A 89 -16.56 1.54 -18.90
C GLY A 89 -16.48 2.71 -17.91
N TRP A 90 -15.82 2.53 -16.76
CA TRP A 90 -15.61 3.64 -15.83
C TRP A 90 -14.46 4.52 -16.31
N PRO A 91 -14.64 5.85 -16.45
CA PRO A 91 -13.53 6.72 -16.78
C PRO A 91 -12.55 6.67 -15.61
N THR A 92 -11.38 6.04 -15.80
CA THR A 92 -10.27 6.10 -14.85
C THR A 92 -9.76 7.53 -14.79
N LYS A 93 -10.45 8.36 -14.00
CA LYS A 93 -9.93 9.64 -13.52
C LYS A 93 -8.59 9.32 -12.86
N LYS A 94 -7.50 9.90 -13.37
CA LYS A 94 -6.21 9.89 -12.68
C LYS A 94 -6.45 10.35 -11.24
N ASN A 95 -6.44 9.41 -10.32
CA ASN A 95 -6.59 9.64 -8.89
C ASN A 95 -5.31 10.31 -8.41
N ARG A 96 -5.26 11.63 -8.63
CA ARG A 96 -4.28 12.53 -8.03
C ARG A 96 -4.72 12.65 -6.57
N TRP A 97 -4.18 11.81 -5.71
CA TRP A 97 -4.38 11.95 -4.28
C TRP A 97 -3.95 13.36 -3.88
N SER A 98 -4.86 14.12 -3.27
CA SER A 98 -4.53 15.44 -2.75
C SER A 98 -3.43 15.28 -1.71
N VAL A 99 -2.22 15.75 -2.00
CA VAL A 99 -1.14 15.79 -1.02
C VAL A 99 -1.59 16.75 0.09
N PRO A 100 -1.66 16.31 1.36
CA PRO A 100 -2.01 17.20 2.46
C PRO A 100 -1.04 18.39 2.49
N PRO A 101 -1.52 19.64 2.66
CA PRO A 101 -0.68 20.84 2.69
C PRO A 101 0.44 20.79 3.74
N SER A 102 0.29 19.95 4.78
CA SER A 102 1.30 19.74 5.82
C SER A 102 2.60 19.08 5.33
N ILE A 103 2.65 18.57 4.10
CA ILE A 103 3.87 18.05 3.45
C ILE A 103 4.56 19.14 2.59
N LEU A 104 3.87 20.27 2.33
CA LEU A 104 4.37 21.37 1.49
C LEU A 104 5.01 22.51 2.29
N VAL A 105 5.12 22.39 3.61
CA VAL A 105 5.90 23.34 4.41
C VAL A 105 7.37 22.88 4.39
N PRO A 106 8.31 23.67 3.82
CA PRO A 106 9.72 23.41 3.98
C PRO A 106 10.10 23.61 5.44
N TRP A 107 10.93 22.69 5.96
CA TRP A 107 11.66 22.89 7.22
C TRP A 107 12.63 24.06 7.09
#